data_AF-A0ABC8DE29-F1
#
_entry.id   AF-A0ABC8DE29-F1
#
_cell.length_a   1.000
_cell.length_b   1.000
_cell.length_c   1.000
_cell.angle_alpha   90.00
_cell.angle_beta   90.00
_cell.angle_gamma   90.00
#
_symmetry.space_group_name_H-M   'P 1'
#
loop_
_entity.id
_entity.type
_entity.pdbx_description
1 polymer ?
#
loop_
_entity_poly.entity_id
_entity_poly.type
_entity_poly.pdbx_seq_one_letter_code
_entity_poly.pdbx_strand_id
1 'polypeptide(L)'
;MNIKKFAKRATVLTFTTALLAGGATQAFAKENTQKPYKETYGVSHITRHDMLQIPKQQQSEKYQVPQFDQSTIKNIESAKGLDVWDSWPLQNADGTVAEYNGYHVVFALAGSPKDADDTSIYMFYQKVGDNSIDSWKNAGRVFKDSDKFDANDEILKEQTQEWSGSATFTSDGKIRLFYTDFSGKHYGKQSLTTAQVNVSKSDDTLKINGVEDHKTIFDGDGKTYQNVQQFIDEGNYTSGDNHTLRDPHYVEDKGHKYLVFEANTGTDNGYQGEESLFNKAYYGGSTNFFRKESQKLQQSAKKRDAELANGALGIVELNNDYTLKKVMKPLITSNTVTDEIERANVFKMNGKWYLFTDSRGSKMTIDGINSNDIYMLGYVSNSLTGPYKPLNKTGLVLQMGLDPNDVTFTYSHFAVPQAKGNNVVITSYMTNRGFFEDKKATFAPSFLMNIKGKKTSVVKNSILEQGQLTVNN
;
A
#
# COMPACT_ATOMS: atom_id res chain seq x y z
N MET A 1 -6.41 -85.21 42.76
CA MET A 1 -7.20 -86.04 41.82
C MET A 1 -8.07 -85.10 41.00
N ASN A 2 -7.80 -84.99 39.69
CA ASN A 2 -8.65 -84.44 38.61
C ASN A 2 -9.19 -82.99 38.72
N ILE A 3 -9.45 -82.20 37.67
CA ILE A 3 -9.23 -82.26 36.22
C ILE A 3 -9.41 -80.81 35.72
N LYS A 4 -8.78 -80.54 34.58
CA LYS A 4 -8.90 -79.37 33.70
C LYS A 4 -10.34 -79.01 33.24
N LYS A 5 -10.50 -77.71 32.93
CA LYS A 5 -11.07 -77.13 31.69
C LYS A 5 -12.60 -76.94 31.47
N PHE A 6 -12.90 -75.71 31.00
CA PHE A 6 -13.86 -75.25 29.97
C PHE A 6 -15.38 -75.28 30.21
N ALA A 7 -16.03 -74.10 30.10
CA ALA A 7 -17.16 -73.79 29.20
C ALA A 7 -17.59 -72.32 29.42
N LYS A 8 -17.48 -71.42 28.43
CA LYS A 8 -18.47 -71.04 27.39
C LYS A 8 -19.77 -70.39 27.91
N ARG A 9 -19.90 -69.10 27.56
CA ARG A 9 -21.09 -68.32 27.13
C ARG A 9 -22.41 -68.50 27.91
N ALA A 10 -22.95 -67.41 28.47
CA ALA A 10 -23.95 -66.58 27.78
C ALA A 10 -24.51 -65.48 28.71
N THR A 11 -24.76 -64.35 28.07
CA THR A 11 -25.40 -63.09 28.45
C THR A 11 -26.61 -63.20 29.39
N VAL A 12 -26.60 -62.39 30.45
CA VAL A 12 -27.82 -61.80 31.03
C VAL A 12 -27.56 -60.31 31.25
N LEU A 13 -28.32 -59.49 30.53
CA LEU A 13 -28.43 -58.05 30.73
C LEU A 13 -29.22 -57.81 32.02
N THR A 14 -28.62 -57.11 32.96
CA THR A 14 -29.34 -56.54 34.12
C THR A 14 -29.13 -55.03 34.09
N PHE A 15 -30.20 -54.30 33.77
CA PHE A 15 -30.30 -52.86 33.97
C PHE A 15 -30.07 -52.54 35.45
N THR A 16 -29.05 -51.74 35.74
CA THR A 16 -28.92 -51.05 37.03
C THR A 16 -28.62 -49.59 36.76
N THR A 17 -29.62 -48.77 37.08
CA THR A 17 -29.58 -47.31 37.11
C THR A 17 -28.52 -46.88 38.13
N ALA A 18 -27.38 -46.36 37.65
CA ALA A 18 -26.36 -45.76 38.51
C ALA A 18 -26.51 -44.23 38.49
N LEU A 19 -26.58 -43.67 39.69
CA LEU A 19 -26.77 -42.26 39.99
C LEU A 19 -25.74 -41.35 39.31
N LEU A 20 -26.25 -40.22 38.81
CA LEU A 20 -25.51 -38.99 38.53
C LEU A 20 -24.73 -38.55 39.78
N ALA A 21 -23.41 -38.58 39.69
CA ALA A 21 -22.51 -37.80 40.54
C ALA A 21 -21.49 -37.11 39.63
N GLY A 22 -21.45 -35.79 39.73
CA GLY A 22 -20.73 -34.91 38.81
C GLY A 22 -19.22 -35.15 38.81
N GLY A 23 -18.67 -35.28 37.60
CA GLY A 23 -17.27 -35.06 37.31
C GLY A 23 -17.23 -34.11 36.12
N ALA A 24 -17.02 -32.83 36.39
CA ALA A 24 -16.75 -31.86 35.33
C ALA A 24 -15.54 -32.36 34.54
N THR A 25 -15.76 -32.76 33.30
CA THR A 25 -14.70 -32.92 32.31
C THR A 25 -14.13 -31.51 32.08
N GLN A 26 -13.10 -31.15 32.84
CA GLN A 26 -12.19 -30.09 32.44
C GLN A 26 -11.65 -30.51 31.08
N ALA A 27 -12.21 -29.91 30.03
CA ALA A 27 -11.59 -29.89 28.72
C ALA A 27 -10.25 -29.17 28.91
N PHE A 28 -9.18 -29.92 29.10
CA PHE A 28 -7.83 -29.39 28.99
C PHE A 28 -7.73 -28.82 27.57
N ALA A 29 -7.65 -27.49 27.48
CA ALA A 29 -7.30 -26.80 26.25
C ALA A 29 -6.02 -27.46 25.72
N LYS A 30 -6.07 -27.92 24.45
CA LYS A 30 -4.88 -28.38 23.74
C LYS A 30 -3.82 -27.29 23.89
N GLU A 31 -2.71 -27.59 24.57
CA GLU A 31 -1.56 -26.68 24.58
C GLU A 31 -1.20 -26.37 23.14
N ASN A 32 -1.22 -25.09 22.77
CA ASN A 32 -0.82 -24.65 21.44
C ASN A 32 0.69 -24.89 21.32
N THR A 33 1.07 -25.93 20.58
CA THR A 33 2.43 -26.52 20.57
C THR A 33 3.41 -25.75 19.70
N GLN A 34 3.03 -24.59 19.15
CA GLN A 34 3.88 -23.80 18.26
C GLN A 34 5.04 -23.16 19.04
N LYS A 35 6.26 -23.58 18.70
CA LYS A 35 7.49 -23.14 19.35
C LYS A 35 7.92 -21.79 18.76
N PRO A 36 8.30 -20.79 19.59
CA PRO A 36 8.86 -19.54 19.10
C PRO A 36 10.07 -19.74 18.20
N TYR A 37 10.09 -19.07 17.04
CA TYR A 37 11.22 -19.09 16.11
C TYR A 37 11.65 -17.66 15.75
N LYS A 38 12.70 -17.53 14.94
CA LYS A 38 13.14 -16.24 14.40
C LYS A 38 13.65 -16.46 12.99
N GLU A 39 12.87 -16.06 12.01
CA GLU A 39 13.24 -16.08 10.59
C GLU A 39 12.94 -14.71 9.99
N THR A 40 13.91 -14.15 9.27
CA THR A 40 13.77 -12.82 8.63
C THR A 40 13.52 -12.95 7.13
N TYR A 41 13.65 -14.15 6.57
CA TYR A 41 13.55 -14.46 5.13
C TYR A 41 14.54 -13.66 4.25
N GLY A 42 15.51 -12.99 4.88
CA GLY A 42 16.46 -12.08 4.24
C GLY A 42 15.83 -10.75 3.79
N VAL A 43 14.72 -10.33 4.41
CA VAL A 43 14.04 -9.05 4.13
C VAL A 43 13.96 -8.17 5.38
N SER A 44 13.53 -6.91 5.22
CA SER A 44 13.30 -6.00 6.34
C SER A 44 11.88 -6.20 6.90
N HIS A 45 11.61 -5.80 8.14
CA HIS A 45 10.27 -5.89 8.73
C HIS A 45 9.86 -4.59 9.43
N ILE A 46 8.58 -4.22 9.30
CA ILE A 46 7.91 -3.29 10.19
C ILE A 46 7.66 -4.03 11.50
N THR A 47 8.46 -3.74 12.53
CA THR A 47 8.37 -4.51 13.77
C THR A 47 7.31 -3.94 14.72
N ARG A 48 6.59 -4.82 15.44
CA ARG A 48 5.63 -4.39 16.48
C ARG A 48 6.27 -3.50 17.53
N HIS A 49 7.53 -3.77 17.92
CA HIS A 49 8.27 -2.95 18.87
C HIS A 49 8.38 -1.49 18.41
N ASP A 50 8.73 -1.29 17.14
CA ASP A 50 8.91 0.03 16.56
C ASP A 50 7.57 0.76 16.45
N MET A 51 6.51 0.06 16.00
CA MET A 51 5.16 0.61 15.89
C MET A 51 4.59 1.02 17.25
N LEU A 52 4.85 0.26 18.33
CA LEU A 52 4.40 0.61 19.69
C LEU A 52 5.04 1.90 20.25
N GLN A 53 6.09 2.43 19.61
CA GLN A 53 6.67 3.73 19.99
C GLN A 53 5.97 4.91 19.30
N ILE A 54 5.26 4.66 18.19
CA ILE A 54 4.63 5.69 17.35
C ILE A 54 3.59 6.52 18.11
N PRO A 55 2.69 5.95 18.95
CA PRO A 55 1.67 6.75 19.64
C PRO A 55 2.25 7.89 20.50
N LYS A 56 3.43 7.68 21.11
CA LYS A 56 4.13 8.73 21.84
C LYS A 56 4.90 9.67 20.92
N GLN A 57 5.51 9.15 19.87
CA GLN A 57 6.34 9.92 18.95
C GLN A 57 5.52 10.87 18.06
N GLN A 58 4.33 10.44 17.62
CA GLN A 58 3.46 11.18 16.71
C GLN A 58 2.89 12.48 17.31
N GLN A 59 3.02 12.67 18.62
CA GLN A 59 2.68 13.92 19.30
C GLN A 59 3.62 15.09 18.93
N SER A 60 4.76 14.81 18.27
CA SER A 60 5.67 15.85 17.81
C SER A 60 5.22 16.41 16.45
N GLU A 61 5.08 17.74 16.38
CA GLU A 61 4.80 18.49 15.13
C GLU A 61 5.75 18.17 13.98
N LYS A 62 6.95 17.63 14.25
CA LYS A 62 7.91 17.19 13.23
C LYS A 62 7.35 16.09 12.32
N TYR A 63 6.34 15.35 12.80
CA TYR A 63 5.78 14.19 12.11
C TYR A 63 4.27 14.35 11.89
N GLN A 64 3.71 15.57 12.00
CA GLN A 64 2.28 15.79 11.82
C GLN A 64 2.02 16.50 10.51
N VAL A 65 1.03 16.03 9.76
CA VAL A 65 0.50 16.78 8.61
C VAL A 65 0.05 18.17 9.12
N PRO A 66 0.46 19.27 8.46
CA PRO A 66 0.12 20.60 8.93
C PRO A 66 -1.40 20.84 8.85
N GLN A 67 -1.91 21.75 9.68
CA GLN A 67 -3.29 22.20 9.55
C GLN A 67 -3.45 23.03 8.27
N PHE A 68 -4.50 22.72 7.51
CA PHE A 68 -4.85 23.45 6.30
C PHE A 68 -5.99 24.43 6.55
N ASP A 69 -5.98 25.57 5.84
CA ASP A 69 -7.08 26.53 5.88
C ASP A 69 -8.17 26.10 4.89
N GLN A 70 -9.27 25.53 5.41
CA GLN A 70 -10.42 25.08 4.63
C GLN A 70 -10.97 26.18 3.68
N SER A 71 -10.86 27.46 4.04
CA SER A 71 -11.38 28.55 3.22
C SER A 71 -10.63 28.75 1.90
N THR A 72 -9.39 28.23 1.81
CA THR A 72 -8.55 28.28 0.61
C THR A 72 -8.79 27.11 -0.35
N ILE A 73 -9.50 26.08 0.11
CA ILE A 73 -9.64 24.81 -0.61
C ILE A 73 -10.68 24.91 -1.73
N LYS A 74 -10.27 24.48 -2.92
CA LYS A 74 -11.07 24.50 -4.14
C LYS A 74 -11.15 23.09 -4.75
N ASN A 75 -12.28 22.79 -5.39
CA ASN A 75 -12.35 21.65 -6.29
C ASN A 75 -11.51 21.94 -7.55
N ILE A 76 -10.98 20.91 -8.19
CA ILE A 76 -10.30 21.05 -9.50
C ILE A 76 -11.36 21.42 -10.56
N GLU A 77 -11.31 22.64 -11.09
CA GLU A 77 -12.34 23.13 -12.04
C GLU A 77 -12.43 22.25 -13.30
N SER A 78 -11.29 21.74 -13.77
CA SER A 78 -11.21 20.88 -14.95
C SER A 78 -11.71 19.45 -14.71
N ALA A 79 -11.92 19.03 -13.46
CA ALA A 79 -12.51 17.73 -13.11
C ALA A 79 -14.06 17.72 -13.20
N LYS A 80 -14.69 18.88 -13.39
CA LYS A 80 -16.13 19.02 -13.67
C LYS A 80 -17.05 18.26 -12.70
N GLY A 81 -16.71 18.27 -11.41
CA GLY A 81 -17.52 17.70 -10.33
C GLY A 81 -17.22 16.25 -9.97
N LEU A 82 -16.25 15.61 -10.65
CA LEU A 82 -15.68 14.33 -10.23
C LEU A 82 -14.93 14.48 -8.91
N ASP A 83 -14.94 13.42 -8.11
CA ASP A 83 -13.95 13.24 -7.06
C ASP A 83 -12.61 12.86 -7.71
N VAL A 84 -11.51 13.46 -7.23
CA VAL A 84 -10.14 13.19 -7.68
C VAL A 84 -9.28 12.89 -6.45
N TRP A 85 -8.71 11.69 -6.37
CA TRP A 85 -7.98 11.23 -5.17
C TRP A 85 -6.52 10.88 -5.44
N ASP A 86 -6.16 9.62 -5.35
CA ASP A 86 -4.79 9.15 -5.50
C ASP A 86 -4.20 9.66 -6.80
N SER A 87 -3.06 10.32 -6.71
CA SER A 87 -2.42 10.97 -7.84
C SER A 87 -0.91 10.82 -7.80
N TRP A 88 -0.33 10.78 -9.00
CA TRP A 88 1.11 10.65 -9.21
C TRP A 88 1.56 11.51 -10.40
N PRO A 89 2.68 12.24 -10.27
CA PRO A 89 3.23 12.98 -11.39
C PRO A 89 3.87 12.05 -12.42
N LEU A 90 4.00 12.53 -13.67
CA LEU A 90 4.97 11.97 -14.60
C LEU A 90 6.38 12.28 -14.07
N GLN A 91 7.20 11.26 -13.90
CA GLN A 91 8.52 11.37 -13.26
C GLN A 91 9.65 10.91 -14.19
N ASN A 92 10.82 11.52 -14.06
CA ASN A 92 12.06 10.98 -14.60
C ASN A 92 12.42 9.68 -13.86
N ALA A 93 13.38 8.91 -14.38
CA ALA A 93 13.79 7.62 -13.80
C ALA A 93 14.30 7.70 -12.35
N ASP A 94 14.73 8.88 -11.89
CA ASP A 94 15.19 9.13 -10.52
C ASP A 94 14.07 9.59 -9.56
N GLY A 95 12.84 9.73 -10.07
CA GLY A 95 11.66 10.18 -9.34
C GLY A 95 11.40 11.69 -9.42
N THR A 96 12.30 12.52 -9.96
CA THR A 96 12.01 13.95 -10.11
C THR A 96 10.86 14.17 -11.09
N VAL A 97 10.06 15.23 -10.92
CA VAL A 97 8.97 15.56 -11.84
C VAL A 97 9.54 15.79 -13.24
N ALA A 98 8.94 15.17 -14.25
CA ALA A 98 9.34 15.33 -15.63
C ALA A 98 8.65 16.54 -16.28
N GLU A 99 9.36 17.18 -17.19
CA GLU A 99 8.78 18.17 -18.10
C GLU A 99 8.45 17.52 -19.44
N TYR A 100 7.17 17.43 -19.77
CA TYR A 100 6.70 16.93 -21.06
C TYR A 100 6.29 18.10 -21.95
N ASN A 101 7.16 18.50 -22.89
CA ASN A 101 6.91 19.58 -23.86
C ASN A 101 6.48 20.93 -23.22
N GLY A 102 7.08 21.29 -22.08
CA GLY A 102 6.77 22.51 -21.32
C GLY A 102 5.64 22.37 -20.30
N TYR A 103 5.22 21.13 -19.99
CA TYR A 103 4.15 20.84 -19.03
C TYR A 103 4.59 19.90 -17.91
N HIS A 104 4.06 20.15 -16.72
CA HIS A 104 3.92 19.11 -15.71
C HIS A 104 2.66 18.30 -16.00
N VAL A 105 2.75 16.98 -15.84
CA VAL A 105 1.65 16.03 -16.04
C VAL A 105 1.42 15.26 -14.76
N VAL A 106 0.15 15.09 -14.38
CA VAL A 106 -0.29 14.29 -13.23
C VAL A 106 -1.34 13.31 -13.70
N PHE A 107 -1.24 12.08 -13.26
CA PHE A 107 -2.30 11.09 -13.36
C PHE A 107 -3.02 11.03 -12.03
N ALA A 108 -4.34 10.88 -12.06
CA ALA A 108 -5.12 10.74 -10.86
C ALA A 108 -6.29 9.79 -11.08
N LEU A 109 -6.64 9.06 -10.01
CA LEU A 109 -7.91 8.37 -9.94
C LEU A 109 -9.03 9.40 -9.84
N ALA A 110 -10.04 9.26 -10.69
CA ALA A 110 -11.24 10.08 -10.62
C ALA A 110 -12.49 9.28 -10.98
N GLY A 111 -13.62 9.73 -10.43
CA GLY A 111 -14.89 9.05 -10.58
C GLY A 111 -16.07 9.85 -10.06
N SER A 112 -17.26 9.38 -10.38
CA SER A 112 -18.52 9.90 -9.88
C SER A 112 -18.56 9.81 -8.35
N PRO A 113 -18.81 10.92 -7.62
CA PRO A 113 -18.96 10.89 -6.16
C PRO A 113 -20.11 9.99 -5.65
N LYS A 114 -21.00 9.57 -6.56
CA LYS A 114 -22.17 8.72 -6.26
C LYS A 114 -21.90 7.23 -6.43
N ASP A 115 -20.78 6.86 -7.05
CA ASP A 115 -20.43 5.49 -7.36
C ASP A 115 -19.03 5.20 -6.82
N ALA A 116 -18.96 4.41 -5.74
CA ALA A 116 -17.69 4.06 -5.11
C ALA A 116 -16.80 3.18 -6.02
N ASP A 117 -17.42 2.47 -6.97
CA ASP A 117 -16.77 1.56 -7.91
C ASP A 117 -16.40 2.23 -9.24
N ASP A 118 -16.83 3.49 -9.47
CA ASP A 118 -16.39 4.28 -10.61
C ASP A 118 -14.98 4.82 -10.35
N THR A 119 -13.99 4.11 -10.87
CA THR A 119 -12.58 4.46 -10.72
C THR A 119 -11.87 4.33 -12.06
N SER A 120 -11.49 5.47 -12.62
CA SER A 120 -10.75 5.59 -13.87
C SER A 120 -9.53 6.50 -13.70
N ILE A 121 -8.48 6.28 -14.48
CA ILE A 121 -7.30 7.15 -14.50
C ILE A 121 -7.54 8.30 -15.47
N TYR A 122 -7.48 9.51 -14.95
CA TYR A 122 -7.49 10.76 -15.72
C TYR A 122 -6.10 11.38 -15.76
N MET A 123 -5.80 12.08 -16.85
CA MET A 123 -4.56 12.83 -17.00
C MET A 123 -4.82 14.34 -16.87
N PHE A 124 -4.23 14.95 -15.86
CA PHE A 124 -4.22 16.38 -15.63
C PHE A 124 -2.86 16.97 -16.04
N TYR A 125 -2.84 18.23 -16.46
CA TYR A 125 -1.60 18.90 -16.86
C TYR A 125 -1.67 20.41 -16.64
N GLN A 126 -0.51 21.02 -16.39
CA GLN A 126 -0.34 22.47 -16.27
C GLN A 126 1.00 22.89 -16.88
N LYS A 127 1.16 24.17 -17.24
CA LYS A 127 2.46 24.65 -17.74
C LYS A 127 3.49 24.60 -16.60
N VAL A 128 4.74 24.29 -16.94
CA VAL A 128 5.83 24.42 -15.96
C VAL A 128 5.92 25.87 -15.49
N GLY A 129 6.06 26.07 -14.17
CA GLY A 129 6.08 27.37 -13.52
C GLY A 129 4.72 27.89 -13.02
N ASP A 130 3.60 27.32 -13.50
CA ASP A 130 2.29 27.55 -12.88
C ASP A 130 2.19 26.74 -11.58
N ASN A 131 1.53 27.31 -10.56
CA ASN A 131 1.31 26.63 -9.28
C ASN A 131 -0.16 26.64 -8.83
N SER A 132 -1.01 27.47 -9.41
CA SER A 132 -2.43 27.55 -9.01
C SER A 132 -3.17 26.27 -9.38
N ILE A 133 -4.09 25.83 -8.50
CA ILE A 133 -5.00 24.71 -8.81
C ILE A 133 -5.79 24.93 -10.11
N ASP A 134 -6.13 26.19 -10.40
CA ASP A 134 -6.92 26.57 -11.57
C ASP A 134 -6.12 26.39 -12.89
N SER A 135 -4.80 26.18 -12.80
CA SER A 135 -3.93 25.90 -13.96
C SER A 135 -3.98 24.44 -14.43
N TRP A 136 -4.44 23.51 -13.58
CA TRP A 136 -4.60 22.10 -13.95
C TRP A 136 -5.74 21.94 -14.96
N LYS A 137 -5.38 21.72 -16.22
CA LYS A 137 -6.30 21.27 -17.27
C LYS A 137 -6.47 19.75 -17.19
N ASN A 138 -7.60 19.25 -17.65
CA ASN A 138 -7.93 17.83 -17.70
C ASN A 138 -7.92 17.35 -19.16
N ALA A 139 -7.06 16.40 -19.50
CA ALA A 139 -6.97 15.79 -20.82
C ALA A 139 -7.96 14.63 -21.04
N GLY A 140 -8.73 14.26 -20.00
CA GLY A 140 -9.71 13.18 -20.00
C GLY A 140 -9.15 11.87 -19.44
N ARG A 141 -9.95 10.81 -19.55
CA ARG A 141 -9.52 9.43 -19.24
C ARG A 141 -8.35 9.04 -20.12
N VAL A 142 -7.39 8.32 -19.53
CA VAL A 142 -6.27 7.75 -20.26
C VAL A 142 -6.73 6.65 -21.23
N PHE A 143 -7.62 5.78 -20.74
CA PHE A 143 -8.11 4.63 -21.47
C PHE A 143 -9.54 4.83 -21.96
N LYS A 144 -9.81 4.33 -23.16
CA LYS A 144 -11.16 4.08 -23.66
C LYS A 144 -11.65 2.76 -23.11
N ASP A 145 -12.97 2.59 -23.03
CA ASP A 145 -13.54 1.30 -22.61
C ASP A 145 -13.16 0.14 -23.54
N SER A 146 -12.86 0.41 -24.83
CA SER A 146 -12.42 -0.59 -25.80
C SER A 146 -10.97 -1.04 -25.61
N ASP A 147 -10.10 -0.20 -25.02
CA ASP A 147 -8.65 -0.43 -25.03
C ASP A 147 -8.27 -1.74 -24.30
N LYS A 148 -9.01 -2.09 -23.24
CA LYS A 148 -8.81 -3.36 -22.50
C LYS A 148 -9.03 -4.62 -23.36
N PHE A 149 -9.84 -4.53 -24.41
CA PHE A 149 -10.08 -5.63 -25.35
C PHE A 149 -9.08 -5.59 -26.51
N ASP A 150 -8.77 -4.40 -27.00
CA ASP A 150 -7.82 -4.19 -28.10
C ASP A 150 -6.37 -4.55 -27.70
N ALA A 151 -6.07 -4.55 -26.40
CA ALA A 151 -4.80 -4.98 -25.82
C ALA A 151 -4.45 -6.47 -26.08
N ASN A 152 -5.43 -7.32 -26.39
CA ASN A 152 -5.27 -8.78 -26.52
C ASN A 152 -4.63 -9.44 -25.29
N ASP A 153 -5.00 -8.97 -24.10
CA ASP A 153 -4.52 -9.48 -22.81
C ASP A 153 -5.68 -10.10 -22.02
N GLU A 154 -5.48 -11.35 -21.61
CA GLU A 154 -6.54 -12.19 -21.02
C GLU A 154 -6.99 -11.73 -19.63
N ILE A 155 -6.12 -11.03 -18.90
CA ILE A 155 -6.45 -10.49 -17.57
C ILE A 155 -7.18 -9.14 -17.77
N LEU A 156 -6.63 -8.28 -18.64
CA LEU A 156 -7.16 -6.93 -18.85
C LEU A 156 -8.60 -6.87 -19.34
N LYS A 157 -9.05 -7.82 -20.17
CA LYS A 157 -10.45 -7.84 -20.64
C LYS A 157 -11.48 -7.96 -19.50
N GLU A 158 -11.04 -8.44 -18.33
CA GLU A 158 -11.87 -8.58 -17.14
C GLU A 158 -11.79 -7.39 -16.18
N GLN A 159 -10.97 -6.37 -16.51
CA GLN A 159 -10.84 -5.13 -15.76
C GLN A 159 -12.19 -4.45 -15.55
N THR A 160 -12.44 -4.04 -14.31
CA THR A 160 -13.60 -3.23 -13.93
C THR A 160 -13.21 -1.85 -13.42
N GLN A 161 -12.01 -1.70 -12.86
CA GLN A 161 -11.51 -0.43 -12.33
C GLN A 161 -10.03 -0.26 -12.66
N GLU A 162 -9.60 0.99 -12.84
CA GLU A 162 -8.21 1.36 -13.08
C GLU A 162 -7.65 2.01 -11.81
N TRP A 163 -6.86 1.29 -11.02
CA TRP A 163 -6.32 1.76 -9.74
C TRP A 163 -4.91 2.36 -9.88
N SER A 164 -4.38 2.87 -8.77
CA SER A 164 -3.18 3.70 -8.69
C SER A 164 -1.89 3.06 -9.23
N GLY A 165 -0.86 3.90 -9.43
CA GLY A 165 0.48 3.44 -9.82
C GLY A 165 1.49 4.57 -9.96
N SER A 166 2.25 4.57 -11.06
CA SER A 166 3.27 5.57 -11.36
C SER A 166 3.39 5.81 -12.87
N ALA A 167 4.02 6.91 -13.26
CA ALA A 167 4.30 7.20 -14.66
C ALA A 167 5.74 7.68 -14.81
N THR A 168 6.46 7.10 -15.76
CA THR A 168 7.82 7.53 -16.09
C THR A 168 7.92 8.15 -17.47
N PHE A 169 8.73 9.20 -17.58
CA PHE A 169 9.11 9.79 -18.85
C PHE A 169 10.37 9.10 -19.36
N THR A 170 10.23 8.35 -20.44
CA THR A 170 11.30 7.50 -20.98
C THR A 170 12.35 8.35 -21.70
N SER A 171 13.56 7.79 -21.84
CA SER A 171 14.68 8.47 -22.51
C SER A 171 14.43 8.80 -23.99
N ASP A 172 13.52 8.08 -24.65
CA ASP A 172 13.07 8.32 -26.03
C ASP A 172 11.81 9.20 -26.11
N GLY A 173 11.44 9.86 -25.01
CA GLY A 173 10.41 10.88 -24.99
C GLY A 173 8.98 10.34 -24.94
N LYS A 174 8.76 9.18 -24.32
CA LYS A 174 7.44 8.54 -24.18
C LYS A 174 6.92 8.64 -22.76
N ILE A 175 5.60 8.70 -22.62
CA ILE A 175 4.92 8.56 -21.34
C ILE A 175 4.65 7.07 -21.14
N ARG A 176 5.32 6.46 -20.17
CA ARG A 176 5.13 5.06 -19.79
C ARG A 176 4.38 5.02 -18.45
N LEU A 177 3.13 4.56 -18.50
CA LEU A 177 2.26 4.43 -17.34
C LEU A 177 2.36 3.01 -16.77
N PHE A 178 2.37 2.91 -15.44
CA PHE A 178 2.16 1.70 -14.67
C PHE A 178 1.00 1.93 -13.73
N TYR A 179 0.08 0.99 -13.65
CA TYR A 179 -1.13 1.11 -12.85
C TYR A 179 -1.64 -0.26 -12.42
N THR A 180 -2.68 -0.26 -11.61
CA THR A 180 -3.31 -1.50 -11.15
C THR A 180 -4.56 -1.80 -11.94
N ASP A 181 -4.55 -2.95 -12.60
CA ASP A 181 -5.76 -3.56 -13.13
C ASP A 181 -6.53 -4.25 -12.01
N PHE A 182 -7.71 -3.75 -11.68
CA PHE A 182 -8.60 -4.35 -10.70
C PHE A 182 -9.84 -4.97 -11.36
N SER A 183 -10.14 -6.21 -10.99
CA SER A 183 -11.35 -6.91 -11.43
C SER A 183 -12.26 -7.33 -10.27
N GLY A 184 -13.37 -6.60 -10.10
CA GLY A 184 -14.46 -6.98 -9.20
C GLY A 184 -15.17 -8.27 -9.63
N LYS A 185 -15.04 -8.69 -10.90
CA LYS A 185 -15.58 -9.95 -11.42
C LYS A 185 -14.82 -11.18 -10.91
N HIS A 186 -13.54 -11.03 -10.58
CA HIS A 186 -12.67 -12.10 -10.13
C HIS A 186 -12.18 -11.84 -8.70
N TYR A 187 -13.15 -11.63 -7.80
CA TYR A 187 -12.92 -11.48 -6.36
C TYR A 187 -11.93 -10.36 -5.99
N GLY A 188 -11.87 -9.29 -6.79
CA GLY A 188 -10.95 -8.18 -6.56
C GLY A 188 -9.50 -8.49 -6.91
N LYS A 189 -9.26 -9.36 -7.90
CA LYS A 189 -7.93 -9.59 -8.49
C LYS A 189 -7.30 -8.26 -8.84
N GLN A 190 -6.08 -8.04 -8.35
CA GLN A 190 -5.24 -6.90 -8.69
C GLN A 190 -4.04 -7.40 -9.49
N SER A 191 -3.72 -6.71 -10.59
CA SER A 191 -2.57 -7.04 -11.44
C SER A 191 -1.78 -5.78 -11.78
N LEU A 192 -0.46 -5.87 -11.75
CA LEU A 192 0.43 -4.79 -12.18
C LEU A 192 0.38 -4.70 -13.71
N THR A 193 0.05 -3.53 -14.23
CA THR A 193 -0.24 -3.32 -15.66
C THR A 193 0.53 -2.12 -16.18
N THR A 194 0.89 -2.12 -17.46
CA THR A 194 1.53 -0.98 -18.14
C THR A 194 0.89 -0.65 -19.46
N ALA A 195 1.01 0.62 -19.88
CA ALA A 195 0.75 1.09 -21.23
C ALA A 195 1.66 2.28 -21.58
N GLN A 196 1.95 2.48 -22.86
CA GLN A 196 2.45 3.76 -23.35
C GLN A 196 1.27 4.68 -23.66
N VAL A 197 1.29 5.90 -23.13
CA VAL A 197 0.26 6.91 -23.38
C VAL A 197 0.72 7.82 -24.51
N ASN A 198 0.03 7.78 -25.64
CA ASN A 198 0.36 8.60 -26.80
C ASN A 198 -0.32 9.96 -26.70
N VAL A 199 0.47 11.00 -26.44
CA VAL A 199 -0.02 12.36 -26.20
C VAL A 199 0.59 13.34 -27.20
N SER A 200 -0.28 14.08 -27.88
CA SER A 200 0.11 15.18 -28.78
C SER A 200 -0.04 16.52 -28.07
N LYS A 201 0.84 17.45 -28.43
CA LYS A 201 0.70 18.87 -28.09
C LYS A 201 0.13 19.60 -29.30
N SER A 202 -0.99 20.30 -29.11
CA SER A 202 -1.54 21.25 -30.08
C SER A 202 -1.73 22.58 -29.36
N ASP A 203 -1.06 23.62 -29.84
CA ASP A 203 -1.03 24.94 -29.22
C ASP A 203 -0.67 24.86 -27.71
N ASP A 204 -1.59 25.30 -26.86
CA ASP A 204 -1.50 25.36 -25.40
C ASP A 204 -2.22 24.19 -24.69
N THR A 205 -2.46 23.08 -25.40
CA THR A 205 -3.18 21.90 -24.89
C THR A 205 -2.43 20.59 -25.15
N LEU A 206 -2.55 19.66 -24.19
CA LEU A 206 -2.17 18.26 -24.35
C LEU A 206 -3.43 17.43 -24.63
N LYS A 207 -3.34 16.54 -25.61
CA LYS A 207 -4.42 15.64 -26.02
C LYS A 207 -3.94 14.20 -26.06
N ILE A 208 -4.68 13.31 -25.41
CA ILE A 208 -4.47 11.87 -25.48
C ILE A 208 -5.00 11.38 -26.84
N ASN A 209 -4.12 10.76 -27.64
CA ASN A 209 -4.46 10.19 -28.93
C ASN A 209 -4.91 8.72 -28.80
N GLY A 210 -4.38 8.03 -27.80
CA GLY A 210 -4.67 6.63 -27.48
C GLY A 210 -3.53 6.03 -26.67
N VAL A 211 -3.57 4.71 -26.50
CA VAL A 211 -2.53 3.94 -25.83
C VAL A 211 -1.99 2.85 -26.75
N GLU A 212 -0.78 2.39 -26.48
CA GLU A 212 -0.19 1.21 -27.11
C GLU A 212 0.70 0.47 -26.12
N ASP A 213 1.18 -0.73 -26.48
CA ASP A 213 1.96 -1.59 -25.59
C ASP A 213 1.28 -1.80 -24.21
N HIS A 214 -0.05 -1.99 -24.25
CA HIS A 214 -0.93 -2.15 -23.10
C HIS A 214 -0.99 -3.63 -22.71
N LYS A 215 -0.46 -3.97 -21.54
CA LYS A 215 -0.26 -5.36 -21.11
C LYS A 215 -0.16 -5.51 -19.59
N THR A 216 -0.58 -6.67 -19.11
CA THR A 216 -0.35 -7.12 -17.74
C THR A 216 1.10 -7.56 -17.56
N ILE A 217 1.72 -7.18 -16.45
CA ILE A 217 3.11 -7.51 -16.09
C ILE A 217 3.14 -8.64 -15.07
N PHE A 218 2.33 -8.56 -14.02
CA PHE A 218 2.44 -9.45 -12.86
C PHE A 218 1.15 -9.49 -12.05
N ASP A 219 0.71 -10.70 -11.66
CA ASP A 219 -0.52 -10.96 -10.90
C ASP A 219 -0.31 -11.82 -9.64
N GLY A 220 0.95 -11.88 -9.15
CA GLY A 220 1.35 -12.65 -7.97
C GLY A 220 1.86 -14.07 -8.32
N ASP A 221 2.98 -14.49 -7.73
CA ASP A 221 3.59 -15.80 -8.01
C ASP A 221 3.21 -16.89 -6.98
N GLY A 222 2.45 -16.52 -5.95
CA GLY A 222 1.99 -17.38 -4.86
C GLY A 222 3.06 -17.75 -3.83
N LYS A 223 4.34 -17.72 -4.22
CA LYS A 223 5.49 -18.07 -3.37
C LYS A 223 6.13 -16.85 -2.73
N THR A 224 6.38 -15.81 -3.51
CA THR A 224 6.98 -14.57 -3.03
C THR A 224 5.92 -13.53 -2.69
N TYR A 225 4.88 -13.44 -3.52
CA TYR A 225 3.76 -12.53 -3.36
C TYR A 225 2.47 -13.30 -3.50
N GLN A 226 1.52 -13.02 -2.61
CA GLN A 226 0.20 -13.63 -2.65
C GLN A 226 -0.45 -13.37 -4.02
N ASN A 227 -1.14 -14.37 -4.58
CA ASN A 227 -2.01 -14.18 -5.74
C ASN A 227 -3.48 -14.28 -5.34
N VAL A 228 -4.38 -13.87 -6.25
CA VAL A 228 -5.83 -13.87 -5.94
C VAL A 228 -6.38 -15.27 -5.62
N GLN A 229 -5.79 -16.34 -6.14
CA GLN A 229 -6.27 -17.70 -5.86
C GLN A 229 -6.10 -18.04 -4.38
N GLN A 230 -4.97 -17.67 -3.77
CA GLN A 230 -4.74 -17.90 -2.34
C GLN A 230 -5.72 -17.11 -1.47
N PHE A 231 -6.08 -15.89 -1.88
CA PHE A 231 -7.13 -15.12 -1.22
C PHE A 231 -8.50 -15.80 -1.34
N ILE A 232 -8.83 -16.34 -2.52
CA ILE A 232 -10.06 -17.12 -2.73
C ILE A 232 -10.07 -18.37 -1.84
N ASP A 233 -8.94 -19.07 -1.73
CA ASP A 233 -8.80 -20.30 -0.94
C ASP A 233 -9.05 -20.07 0.57
N GLU A 234 -8.70 -18.89 1.11
CA GLU A 234 -9.04 -18.49 2.49
C GLU A 234 -10.54 -18.14 2.67
N GLY A 235 -11.28 -17.97 1.57
CA GLY A 235 -12.69 -17.56 1.57
C GLY A 235 -12.91 -16.10 1.18
N ASN A 236 -11.98 -15.49 0.43
CA ASN A 236 -12.03 -14.12 -0.10
C ASN A 236 -12.43 -13.10 0.98
N TYR A 237 -13.31 -12.14 0.69
CA TYR A 237 -13.73 -11.09 1.62
C TYR A 237 -14.34 -11.63 2.92
N THR A 238 -14.97 -12.82 2.88
CA THR A 238 -15.59 -13.40 4.09
C THR A 238 -14.58 -13.96 5.09
N SER A 239 -13.33 -14.18 4.65
CA SER A 239 -12.23 -14.65 5.50
C SER A 239 -11.71 -13.57 6.47
N GLY A 240 -11.96 -12.29 6.15
CA GLY A 240 -11.37 -11.12 6.79
C GLY A 240 -9.97 -10.76 6.28
N ASP A 241 -9.40 -11.56 5.37
CA ASP A 241 -8.11 -11.30 4.71
C ASP A 241 -8.21 -10.11 3.74
N ASN A 242 -7.07 -9.49 3.43
CA ASN A 242 -7.03 -8.35 2.50
C ASN A 242 -5.95 -8.54 1.44
N HIS A 243 -6.36 -9.06 0.29
CA HIS A 243 -5.49 -9.22 -0.87
C HIS A 243 -5.12 -7.88 -1.50
N THR A 244 -3.82 -7.65 -1.67
CA THR A 244 -3.25 -6.47 -2.30
C THR A 244 -2.17 -6.86 -3.33
N LEU A 245 -2.20 -6.22 -4.50
CA LEU A 245 -1.12 -6.28 -5.49
C LEU A 245 -1.19 -5.03 -6.39
N ARG A 246 -0.83 -3.89 -5.82
CA ARG A 246 -1.15 -2.59 -6.42
C ARG A 246 -0.07 -1.52 -6.24
N ASP A 247 -0.35 -0.33 -6.75
CA ASP A 247 0.48 0.86 -6.63
C ASP A 247 1.93 0.66 -7.15
N PRO A 248 2.11 0.16 -8.39
CA PRO A 248 3.44 -0.04 -8.95
C PRO A 248 4.18 1.27 -9.16
N HIS A 249 5.26 1.46 -8.41
CA HIS A 249 6.20 2.57 -8.50
C HIS A 249 7.43 2.22 -9.31
N TYR A 250 7.59 2.88 -10.45
CA TYR A 250 8.74 2.71 -11.34
C TYR A 250 9.99 3.40 -10.79
N VAL A 251 11.12 2.71 -10.85
CA VAL A 251 12.42 3.27 -10.50
C VAL A 251 13.55 2.56 -11.24
N GLU A 252 14.67 3.26 -11.46
CA GLU A 252 15.89 2.67 -12.00
C GLU A 252 17.09 2.75 -11.05
N ASP A 253 17.92 1.71 -11.05
CA ASP A 253 19.28 1.77 -10.49
C ASP A 253 20.26 1.17 -11.49
N LYS A 254 21.29 1.95 -11.87
CA LYS A 254 22.34 1.53 -12.81
C LYS A 254 21.80 0.97 -14.14
N GLY A 255 20.71 1.55 -14.66
CA GLY A 255 20.07 1.16 -15.91
C GLY A 255 19.20 -0.11 -15.82
N HIS A 256 19.04 -0.70 -14.63
CA HIS A 256 18.04 -1.73 -14.39
C HIS A 256 16.72 -1.07 -13.98
N LYS A 257 15.62 -1.59 -14.52
CA LYS A 257 14.26 -1.06 -14.34
C LYS A 257 13.51 -1.93 -13.34
N TYR A 258 12.81 -1.30 -12.40
CA TYR A 258 12.08 -2.00 -11.35
C TYR A 258 10.69 -1.42 -11.16
N LEU A 259 9.77 -2.26 -10.70
CA LEU A 259 8.55 -1.81 -10.02
C LEU A 259 8.65 -2.19 -8.56
N VAL A 260 8.38 -1.23 -7.68
CA VAL A 260 8.14 -1.46 -6.25
C VAL A 260 6.66 -1.23 -5.99
N PHE A 261 5.99 -2.13 -5.29
CA PHE A 261 4.53 -2.16 -5.25
C PHE A 261 4.02 -2.63 -3.88
N GLU A 262 2.78 -2.28 -3.56
CA GLU A 262 2.04 -2.87 -2.45
C GLU A 262 1.67 -4.32 -2.80
N ALA A 263 1.88 -5.23 -1.84
CA ALA A 263 1.57 -6.64 -1.97
C ALA A 263 1.30 -7.28 -0.60
N ASN A 264 1.04 -8.59 -0.61
CA ASN A 264 1.09 -9.47 0.56
C ASN A 264 2.21 -10.51 0.37
N THR A 265 2.82 -10.98 1.46
CA THR A 265 3.82 -12.07 1.38
C THR A 265 3.22 -13.34 0.77
N GLY A 266 4.03 -14.15 0.09
CA GLY A 266 3.67 -15.49 -0.38
C GLY A 266 4.17 -16.58 0.56
N THR A 267 4.06 -17.84 0.12
CA THR A 267 4.34 -19.00 0.99
C THR A 267 5.80 -19.15 1.44
N ASP A 268 6.77 -18.63 0.69
CA ASP A 268 8.21 -18.86 0.91
C ASP A 268 8.91 -17.76 1.72
N ASN A 269 8.24 -16.64 1.99
CA ASN A 269 8.83 -15.46 2.61
C ASN A 269 8.06 -14.91 3.82
N GLY A 270 7.41 -15.80 4.55
CA GLY A 270 6.76 -15.48 5.82
C GLY A 270 5.27 -15.21 5.67
N TYR A 271 4.54 -16.21 5.18
CA TYR A 271 3.10 -16.13 4.89
C TYR A 271 2.23 -15.84 6.12
N GLN A 272 0.98 -15.47 5.85
CA GLN A 272 -0.06 -15.34 6.88
C GLN A 272 -0.40 -16.70 7.51
N GLY A 273 -0.99 -16.65 8.71
CA GLY A 273 -1.46 -17.81 9.46
C GLY A 273 -1.07 -17.75 10.94
N GLU A 274 -1.55 -18.73 11.70
CA GLU A 274 -1.30 -18.81 13.15
C GLU A 274 0.20 -18.86 13.49
N GLU A 275 1.01 -19.54 12.67
CA GLU A 275 2.45 -19.65 12.84
C GLU A 275 3.18 -18.31 12.77
N SER A 276 2.61 -17.32 12.07
CA SER A 276 3.22 -16.00 11.92
C SER A 276 3.39 -15.29 13.28
N LEU A 277 2.47 -15.52 14.22
CA LEU A 277 2.47 -14.91 15.54
C LEU A 277 3.66 -15.37 16.42
N PHE A 278 4.37 -16.42 16.03
CA PHE A 278 5.48 -16.99 16.79
C PHE A 278 6.86 -16.62 16.24
N ASN A 279 6.91 -15.85 15.15
CA ASN A 279 8.17 -15.37 14.58
C ASN A 279 8.67 -14.11 15.29
N LYS A 280 9.75 -14.21 16.06
CA LYS A 280 10.39 -13.09 16.77
C LYS A 280 10.85 -11.95 15.84
N ALA A 281 11.03 -12.20 14.54
CA ALA A 281 11.44 -11.16 13.59
C ALA A 281 10.40 -10.04 13.47
N TYR A 282 9.11 -10.38 13.51
CA TYR A 282 7.99 -9.43 13.37
C TYR A 282 7.79 -8.57 14.62
N TYR A 283 8.28 -9.03 15.77
CA TYR A 283 8.17 -8.31 17.02
C TYR A 283 9.30 -7.30 17.20
N GLY A 284 10.52 -7.64 16.75
CA GLY A 284 11.70 -6.84 17.06
C GLY A 284 12.02 -6.83 18.56
N GLY A 285 12.70 -5.77 19.02
CA GLY A 285 13.04 -5.61 20.44
C GLY A 285 13.85 -6.79 21.03
N SER A 286 13.47 -7.23 22.23
CA SER A 286 14.13 -8.34 22.95
C SER A 286 13.26 -9.60 22.99
N THR A 287 13.84 -10.75 23.35
CA THR A 287 13.05 -11.98 23.57
C THR A 287 12.03 -11.81 24.69
N ASN A 288 12.32 -10.99 25.71
CA ASN A 288 11.35 -10.68 26.77
C ASN A 288 10.20 -9.81 26.25
N PHE A 289 10.48 -8.87 25.33
CA PHE A 289 9.44 -8.11 24.65
C PHE A 289 8.54 -9.04 23.84
N PHE A 290 9.13 -9.90 22.99
CA PHE A 290 8.39 -10.90 22.22
C PHE A 290 7.42 -11.70 23.10
N ARG A 291 7.91 -12.32 24.19
CA ARG A 291 7.06 -13.16 25.06
C ARG A 291 5.84 -12.40 25.60
N LYS A 292 6.03 -11.15 26.02
CA LYS A 292 4.95 -10.32 26.57
C LYS A 292 3.96 -9.91 25.47
N GLU A 293 4.47 -9.40 24.36
CA GLU A 293 3.64 -8.88 23.29
C GLU A 293 2.91 -10.00 22.54
N SER A 294 3.55 -11.15 22.29
CA SER A 294 2.92 -12.31 21.65
C SER A 294 1.82 -12.89 22.53
N GLN A 295 2.05 -13.00 23.85
CA GLN A 295 1.04 -13.47 24.79
C GLN A 295 -0.17 -12.53 24.83
N LYS A 296 0.08 -11.21 24.85
CA LYS A 296 -0.99 -10.20 24.80
C LYS A 296 -1.80 -10.32 23.51
N LEU A 297 -1.13 -10.40 22.36
CA LEU A 297 -1.77 -10.49 21.05
C LEU A 297 -2.61 -11.76 20.90
N GLN A 298 -2.09 -12.91 21.34
CA GLN A 298 -2.81 -14.19 21.30
C GLN A 298 -4.07 -14.22 22.18
N GLN A 299 -4.13 -13.40 23.22
CA GLN A 299 -5.30 -13.27 24.11
C GLN A 299 -6.23 -12.12 23.69
N SER A 300 -5.87 -11.36 22.66
CA SER A 300 -6.62 -10.18 22.21
C SER A 300 -7.70 -10.52 21.19
N ALA A 301 -8.68 -9.62 21.04
CA ALA A 301 -9.64 -9.66 19.94
C ALA A 301 -9.01 -9.47 18.55
N LYS A 302 -7.75 -8.99 18.49
CA LYS A 302 -6.99 -8.77 17.26
C LYS A 302 -6.12 -9.95 16.83
N LYS A 303 -6.25 -11.12 17.51
CA LYS A 303 -5.48 -12.33 17.15
C LYS A 303 -5.66 -12.66 15.67
N ARG A 304 -6.90 -12.79 15.19
CA ARG A 304 -7.18 -13.18 13.79
C ARG A 304 -6.68 -12.14 12.79
N ASP A 305 -6.95 -10.86 13.04
CA ASP A 305 -6.43 -9.76 12.19
C ASP A 305 -4.90 -9.83 12.07
N ALA A 306 -4.19 -10.16 13.16
CA ALA A 306 -2.74 -10.28 13.13
C ALA A 306 -2.22 -11.59 12.50
N GLU A 307 -3.01 -12.67 12.51
CA GLU A 307 -2.68 -13.89 11.77
C GLU A 307 -2.75 -13.65 10.27
N LEU A 308 -3.76 -12.90 9.82
CA LEU A 308 -3.98 -12.54 8.42
C LEU A 308 -2.96 -11.51 7.94
N ALA A 309 -2.71 -10.46 8.74
CA ALA A 309 -1.81 -9.36 8.40
C ALA A 309 -0.42 -9.80 7.91
N ASN A 310 -0.17 -9.67 6.63
CA ASN A 310 1.08 -10.06 5.97
C ASN A 310 1.49 -9.13 4.80
N GLY A 311 1.08 -7.86 4.87
CA GLY A 311 1.43 -6.84 3.86
C GLY A 311 2.93 -6.73 3.58
N ALA A 312 3.28 -6.29 2.39
CA ALA A 312 4.64 -6.24 1.87
C ALA A 312 4.82 -5.10 0.85
N LEU A 313 6.00 -4.47 0.82
CA LEU A 313 6.43 -3.68 -0.33
C LEU A 313 7.31 -4.57 -1.21
N GLY A 314 6.73 -5.03 -2.29
CA GLY A 314 7.35 -5.92 -3.25
C GLY A 314 8.30 -5.23 -4.21
N ILE A 315 9.09 -6.02 -4.94
CA ILE A 315 9.92 -5.55 -6.04
C ILE A 315 10.02 -6.61 -7.15
N VAL A 316 9.92 -6.16 -8.40
CA VAL A 316 10.21 -6.94 -9.60
C VAL A 316 11.16 -6.17 -10.50
N GLU A 317 12.03 -6.88 -11.21
CA GLU A 317 12.85 -6.30 -12.29
C GLU A 317 12.08 -6.43 -13.62
N LEU A 318 12.17 -5.40 -14.45
CA LEU A 318 11.58 -5.35 -15.78
C LEU A 318 12.64 -5.51 -16.87
N ASN A 319 12.21 -6.03 -18.02
CA ASN A 319 12.96 -5.94 -19.28
C ASN A 319 12.86 -4.51 -19.86
N ASN A 320 13.62 -4.24 -20.92
CA ASN A 320 13.59 -2.92 -21.57
C ASN A 320 12.25 -2.61 -22.25
N ASP A 321 11.50 -3.63 -22.62
CA ASP A 321 10.14 -3.55 -23.15
C ASP A 321 9.07 -3.58 -22.05
N TYR A 322 9.47 -3.41 -20.79
CA TYR A 322 8.59 -3.36 -19.62
C TYR A 322 7.84 -4.66 -19.29
N THR A 323 8.24 -5.79 -19.88
CA THR A 323 7.77 -7.12 -19.43
C THR A 323 8.50 -7.55 -18.15
N LEU A 324 7.89 -8.46 -17.39
CA LEU A 324 8.52 -9.02 -16.18
C LEU A 324 9.82 -9.75 -16.53
N LYS A 325 10.92 -9.35 -15.91
CA LYS A 325 12.22 -10.04 -16.02
C LYS A 325 12.47 -10.95 -14.84
N LYS A 326 12.18 -10.49 -13.61
CA LYS A 326 12.49 -11.26 -12.41
C LYS A 326 11.62 -10.85 -11.22
N VAL A 327 11.03 -11.85 -10.56
CA VAL A 327 10.46 -11.70 -9.22
C VAL A 327 11.58 -11.64 -8.18
N MET A 328 11.56 -10.62 -7.34
CA MET A 328 12.57 -10.41 -6.29
C MET A 328 11.91 -10.47 -4.91
N LYS A 329 12.73 -10.68 -3.87
CA LYS A 329 12.25 -10.68 -2.48
C LYS A 329 11.68 -9.31 -2.10
N PRO A 330 10.65 -9.25 -1.22
CA PRO A 330 10.13 -7.98 -0.73
C PRO A 330 11.22 -7.11 -0.10
N LEU A 331 11.07 -5.80 -0.21
CA LEU A 331 11.96 -4.85 0.44
C LEU A 331 11.70 -4.79 1.95
N ILE A 332 10.42 -4.85 2.32
CA ILE A 332 9.93 -4.85 3.70
C ILE A 332 8.57 -5.56 3.81
N THR A 333 8.28 -6.14 4.98
CA THR A 333 6.95 -6.73 5.29
C THR A 333 6.38 -6.19 6.59
N SER A 334 5.06 -6.20 6.73
CA SER A 334 4.29 -5.73 7.89
C SER A 334 3.59 -6.86 8.65
N ASN A 335 4.15 -8.08 8.60
CA ASN A 335 3.57 -9.24 9.24
C ASN A 335 3.13 -8.97 10.68
N THR A 336 1.91 -9.40 11.01
CA THR A 336 1.20 -9.17 12.28
C THR A 336 0.84 -7.72 12.58
N VAL A 337 1.41 -6.73 11.90
CA VAL A 337 1.12 -5.30 12.14
C VAL A 337 -0.15 -4.92 11.39
N THR A 338 -0.16 -5.11 10.08
CA THR A 338 -1.28 -4.82 9.18
C THR A 338 -1.11 -5.54 7.86
N ASP A 339 -2.22 -5.69 7.16
CA ASP A 339 -2.32 -6.35 5.87
C ASP A 339 -2.26 -5.38 4.68
N GLU A 340 -2.20 -4.07 4.96
CA GLU A 340 -2.32 -3.02 3.96
C GLU A 340 -1.27 -1.92 4.18
N ILE A 341 -0.33 -1.82 3.23
CA ILE A 341 0.74 -0.83 3.21
C ILE A 341 0.84 -0.27 1.78
N GLU A 342 0.09 0.80 1.57
CA GLU A 342 -0.29 1.38 0.28
C GLU A 342 0.74 2.37 -0.24
N ARG A 343 0.51 2.87 -1.46
CA ARG A 343 1.24 3.98 -2.09
C ARG A 343 2.75 3.81 -2.01
N ALA A 344 3.23 2.62 -2.38
CA ALA A 344 4.65 2.31 -2.41
C ALA A 344 5.41 3.41 -3.19
N ASN A 345 6.49 3.93 -2.60
CA ASN A 345 7.28 5.00 -3.20
C ASN A 345 8.75 4.81 -2.84
N VAL A 346 9.64 4.86 -3.83
CA VAL A 346 11.07 4.70 -3.58
C VAL A 346 11.92 5.55 -4.50
N PHE A 347 12.87 6.28 -3.93
CA PHE A 347 13.80 7.08 -4.72
C PHE A 347 15.15 7.23 -4.02
N LYS A 348 16.14 7.61 -4.82
CA LYS A 348 17.47 7.94 -4.32
C LYS A 348 17.57 9.45 -4.12
N MET A 349 17.92 9.87 -2.92
CA MET A 349 18.13 11.28 -2.58
C MET A 349 19.42 11.42 -1.77
N ASN A 350 20.29 12.35 -2.16
CA ASN A 350 21.54 12.65 -1.43
C ASN A 350 22.37 11.40 -1.07
N GLY A 351 22.46 10.45 -2.00
CA GLY A 351 23.26 9.23 -1.87
C GLY A 351 22.62 8.09 -1.05
N LYS A 352 21.35 8.21 -0.66
CA LYS A 352 20.61 7.15 0.04
C LYS A 352 19.29 6.83 -0.64
N TRP A 353 18.83 5.61 -0.47
CA TRP A 353 17.53 5.15 -0.94
C TRP A 353 16.50 5.30 0.18
N TYR A 354 15.39 5.97 -0.13
CA TYR A 354 14.28 6.17 0.78
C TYR A 354 13.05 5.46 0.23
N LEU A 355 12.43 4.62 1.05
CA LEU A 355 11.24 3.83 0.73
C LEU A 355 10.10 4.29 1.65
N PHE A 356 8.94 4.59 1.10
CA PHE A 356 7.76 5.04 1.82
C PHE A 356 6.53 4.21 1.46
N THR A 357 5.55 4.27 2.35
CA THR A 357 4.23 3.66 2.19
C THR A 357 3.24 4.37 3.11
N ASP A 358 2.00 4.49 2.67
CA ASP A 358 0.89 4.94 3.50
C ASP A 358 0.17 3.76 4.15
N SER A 359 -0.38 3.95 5.35
CA SER A 359 -1.17 2.90 5.99
C SER A 359 -2.14 3.47 7.02
N ARG A 360 -3.26 2.78 7.21
CA ARG A 360 -4.34 3.17 8.13
C ARG A 360 -4.20 2.44 9.45
N GLY A 361 -4.16 3.20 10.54
CA GLY A 361 -4.19 2.66 11.91
C GLY A 361 -5.44 1.81 12.20
N SER A 362 -6.56 2.09 11.53
CA SER A 362 -7.79 1.29 11.61
C SER A 362 -7.62 -0.17 11.18
N LYS A 363 -6.63 -0.47 10.34
CA LYS A 363 -6.28 -1.82 9.88
C LYS A 363 -5.05 -2.40 10.59
N MET A 364 -4.53 -1.72 11.62
CA MET A 364 -3.39 -2.17 12.40
C MET A 364 -3.83 -2.90 13.68
N THR A 365 -2.95 -3.76 14.21
CA THR A 365 -3.16 -4.50 15.47
C THR A 365 -2.24 -4.00 16.60
N ILE A 366 -1.87 -2.73 16.57
CA ILE A 366 -0.89 -2.11 17.48
C ILE A 366 -1.61 -1.26 18.52
N ASP A 367 -1.37 -1.54 19.80
CA ASP A 367 -1.94 -0.75 20.90
C ASP A 367 -1.53 0.73 20.82
N GLY A 368 -2.48 1.61 21.11
CA GLY A 368 -2.28 3.05 21.12
C GLY A 368 -2.34 3.70 19.74
N ILE A 369 -2.35 2.91 18.66
CA ILE A 369 -2.74 3.36 17.32
C ILE A 369 -4.26 3.17 17.20
N ASN A 370 -4.97 4.23 16.85
CA ASN A 370 -6.43 4.26 16.77
C ASN A 370 -6.93 4.30 15.32
N SER A 371 -8.25 4.25 15.13
CA SER A 371 -8.89 4.22 13.81
C SER A 371 -8.75 5.51 13.00
N ASN A 372 -8.52 6.64 13.65
CA ASN A 372 -8.34 7.92 12.98
C ASN A 372 -6.89 8.12 12.54
N ASP A 373 -5.95 7.41 13.15
CA ASP A 373 -4.54 7.53 12.79
C ASP A 373 -4.29 7.00 11.38
N ILE A 374 -3.70 7.84 10.55
CA ILE A 374 -3.22 7.55 9.20
C ILE A 374 -1.76 7.95 9.14
N TYR A 375 -0.94 7.14 8.49
CA TYR A 375 0.50 7.31 8.49
C TYR A 375 1.07 7.32 7.08
N MET A 376 2.12 8.12 6.88
CA MET A 376 3.17 7.80 5.92
C MET A 376 4.35 7.25 6.72
N LEU A 377 4.71 5.99 6.46
CA LEU A 377 5.88 5.33 7.03
C LEU A 377 7.05 5.46 6.05
N GLY A 378 8.28 5.41 6.58
CA GLY A 378 9.48 5.56 5.77
C GLY A 378 10.71 4.85 6.31
N TYR A 379 11.52 4.39 5.38
CA TYR A 379 12.69 3.56 5.62
C TYR A 379 13.85 4.01 4.75
N VAL A 380 15.08 3.75 5.19
CA VAL A 380 16.28 4.17 4.48
C VAL A 380 17.28 3.03 4.31
N SER A 381 17.92 2.98 3.14
CA SER A 381 19.01 2.08 2.82
C SER A 381 20.14 2.79 2.06
N ASN A 382 21.28 2.10 1.95
CA ASN A 382 22.36 2.50 1.04
C ASN A 382 22.16 1.93 -0.37
N SER A 383 21.24 0.97 -0.56
CA SER A 383 20.96 0.29 -1.83
C SER A 383 19.45 0.18 -2.05
N LEU A 384 19.00 0.22 -3.31
CA LEU A 384 17.58 0.08 -3.65
C LEU A 384 16.96 -1.20 -3.07
N THR A 385 17.71 -2.30 -3.12
CA THR A 385 17.26 -3.63 -2.66
C THR A 385 17.52 -3.90 -1.18
N GLY A 386 17.75 -2.85 -0.38
CA GLY A 386 17.90 -2.97 1.07
C GLY A 386 19.29 -3.43 1.57
N PRO A 387 19.39 -3.83 2.85
CA PRO A 387 18.30 -3.84 3.84
C PRO A 387 17.85 -2.42 4.22
N TYR A 388 16.56 -2.26 4.49
CA TYR A 388 15.95 -1.00 4.90
C TYR A 388 15.88 -0.91 6.43
N LYS A 389 16.11 0.29 6.96
CA LYS A 389 15.98 0.58 8.40
C LYS A 389 14.99 1.73 8.61
N PRO A 390 14.21 1.73 9.71
CA PRO A 390 13.19 2.75 9.91
C PRO A 390 13.79 4.16 10.02
N LEU A 391 13.19 5.12 9.32
CA LEU A 391 13.43 6.54 9.55
C LEU A 391 12.91 6.92 10.94
N ASN A 392 13.53 7.93 11.55
CA ASN A 392 13.10 8.44 12.86
C ASN A 392 13.04 7.35 13.96
N LYS A 393 13.84 6.28 13.80
CA LYS A 393 13.92 5.07 14.65
C LYS A 393 12.74 4.11 14.55
N THR A 394 11.54 4.58 14.19
CA THR A 394 10.29 3.79 14.25
C THR A 394 9.65 3.53 12.89
N GLY A 395 10.02 4.31 11.89
CA GLY A 395 9.39 4.32 10.57
C GLY A 395 8.41 5.48 10.42
N LEU A 396 7.92 6.09 11.50
CA LEU A 396 7.03 7.24 11.41
C LEU A 396 7.70 8.40 10.65
N VAL A 397 7.04 8.88 9.59
CA VAL A 397 7.42 10.09 8.86
C VAL A 397 6.32 11.14 8.94
N LEU A 398 5.07 10.75 8.72
CA LEU A 398 3.88 11.57 8.88
C LEU A 398 2.78 10.83 9.62
N GLN A 399 2.01 11.57 10.41
CA GLN A 399 0.75 11.18 11.00
C GLN A 399 -0.30 12.24 10.66
N MET A 400 -1.47 11.76 10.25
CA MET A 400 -2.69 12.52 10.02
C MET A 400 -3.78 11.85 10.87
N GLY A 401 -4.55 12.63 11.63
CA GLY A 401 -5.52 12.08 12.58
C GLY A 401 -6.85 12.83 12.62
N LEU A 402 -7.18 13.55 11.56
CA LEU A 402 -8.44 14.30 11.45
C LEU A 402 -9.64 13.36 11.36
N ASP A 403 -10.80 13.85 11.78
CA ASP A 403 -12.06 13.14 11.60
C ASP A 403 -12.30 12.88 10.10
N PRO A 404 -12.83 11.71 9.71
CA PRO A 404 -13.17 11.44 8.30
C PRO A 404 -14.13 12.47 7.68
N ASN A 405 -14.96 13.16 8.49
CA ASN A 405 -15.86 14.23 8.06
C ASN A 405 -15.20 15.63 8.10
N ASP A 406 -13.90 15.73 8.36
CA ASP A 406 -13.19 17.00 8.20
C ASP A 406 -12.96 17.27 6.71
N VAL A 407 -13.34 18.45 6.22
CA VAL A 407 -13.11 18.84 4.81
C VAL A 407 -11.61 18.85 4.49
N THR A 408 -10.76 19.09 5.48
CA THR A 408 -9.30 19.08 5.34
C THR A 408 -8.66 17.71 5.59
N PHE A 409 -9.47 16.65 5.75
CA PHE A 409 -8.98 15.27 5.75
C PHE A 409 -8.10 15.03 4.52
N THR A 410 -6.93 14.42 4.73
CA THR A 410 -5.98 14.12 3.65
C THR A 410 -5.54 12.67 3.69
N TYR A 411 -5.35 12.08 2.51
CA TYR A 411 -4.84 10.72 2.40
C TYR A 411 -3.97 10.59 1.15
N SER A 412 -3.28 9.45 1.04
CA SER A 412 -2.45 9.15 -0.12
C SER A 412 -1.25 10.11 -0.22
N HIS A 413 -0.54 10.27 0.90
CA HIS A 413 0.60 11.16 1.03
C HIS A 413 1.79 10.61 0.24
N PHE A 414 2.31 11.39 -0.70
CA PHE A 414 3.36 10.95 -1.61
C PHE A 414 4.53 11.93 -1.63
N ALA A 415 5.72 11.41 -1.31
CA ALA A 415 6.96 12.18 -1.36
C ALA A 415 7.51 12.29 -2.79
N VAL A 416 7.42 13.49 -3.37
CA VAL A 416 7.97 13.82 -4.69
C VAL A 416 9.41 14.35 -4.53
N PRO A 417 10.44 13.60 -4.98
CA PRO A 417 11.82 14.06 -4.86
C PRO A 417 12.10 15.26 -5.75
N GLN A 418 13.00 16.11 -5.30
CA GLN A 418 13.39 17.35 -5.98
C GLN A 418 14.80 17.20 -6.54
N ALA A 419 15.12 17.93 -7.61
CA ALA A 419 16.41 17.83 -8.30
C ALA A 419 17.64 18.03 -7.38
N LYS A 420 17.48 18.85 -6.32
CA LYS A 420 18.52 19.11 -5.33
C LYS A 420 17.92 19.55 -4.00
N GLY A 421 18.75 19.54 -2.97
CA GLY A 421 18.40 20.01 -1.62
C GLY A 421 18.03 18.85 -0.70
N ASN A 422 17.54 19.20 0.48
CA ASN A 422 17.16 18.24 1.52
C ASN A 422 15.64 18.13 1.69
N ASN A 423 14.85 18.73 0.81
CA ASN A 423 13.40 18.72 0.93
C ASN A 423 12.80 17.91 -0.21
N VAL A 424 11.73 17.20 0.10
CA VAL A 424 10.78 16.64 -0.87
C VAL A 424 9.46 17.39 -0.72
N VAL A 425 8.66 17.39 -1.78
CA VAL A 425 7.29 17.89 -1.73
C VAL A 425 6.38 16.72 -1.36
N ILE A 426 5.52 16.89 -0.36
CA ILE A 426 4.47 15.93 -0.01
C ILE A 426 3.20 16.37 -0.71
N THR A 427 2.70 15.54 -1.61
CA THR A 427 1.38 15.67 -2.22
C THR A 427 0.40 14.74 -1.50
N SER A 428 -0.90 15.02 -1.58
CA SER A 428 -1.98 14.16 -1.11
C SER A 428 -3.28 14.61 -1.78
N TYR A 429 -4.34 13.81 -1.68
CA TYR A 429 -5.68 14.35 -1.93
C TYR A 429 -6.28 14.88 -0.62
N MET A 430 -7.25 15.76 -0.74
CA MET A 430 -8.01 16.36 0.37
C MET A 430 -9.50 16.12 0.19
N THR A 431 -10.22 16.02 1.31
CA THR A 431 -11.65 15.71 1.42
C THR A 431 -11.95 14.26 1.04
N ASN A 432 -12.69 13.53 1.88
CA ASN A 432 -13.09 12.15 1.56
C ASN A 432 -14.05 12.09 0.37
N ARG A 433 -13.87 11.04 -0.46
CA ARG A 433 -14.70 10.76 -1.64
C ARG A 433 -16.17 10.59 -1.24
N GLY A 434 -17.08 11.23 -1.96
CA GLY A 434 -18.53 11.08 -1.80
C GLY A 434 -19.13 11.68 -0.53
N PHE A 435 -18.33 12.32 0.34
CA PHE A 435 -18.83 12.77 1.65
C PHE A 435 -19.64 14.07 1.58
N PHE A 436 -19.33 14.96 0.63
CA PHE A 436 -19.96 16.27 0.52
C PHE A 436 -20.50 16.55 -0.88
N GLU A 437 -21.67 17.21 -0.94
CA GLU A 437 -22.32 17.55 -2.19
C GLU A 437 -21.51 18.57 -3.02
N ASP A 438 -20.96 19.60 -2.37
CA ASP A 438 -20.25 20.71 -3.05
C ASP A 438 -18.73 20.68 -2.87
N LYS A 439 -18.20 19.79 -2.02
CA LYS A 439 -16.75 19.63 -1.79
C LYS A 439 -16.34 18.24 -2.26
N LYS A 440 -15.52 18.20 -3.31
CA LYS A 440 -15.04 16.97 -3.92
C LYS A 440 -13.69 16.59 -3.36
N ALA A 441 -13.36 15.31 -3.45
CA ALA A 441 -11.96 14.91 -3.35
C ALA A 441 -11.17 15.72 -4.38
N THR A 442 -10.13 16.41 -3.90
CA THR A 442 -9.35 17.39 -4.68
C THR A 442 -7.88 17.27 -4.33
N PHE A 443 -6.99 17.96 -5.05
CA PHE A 443 -5.59 18.04 -4.63
C PHE A 443 -5.46 18.82 -3.33
N ALA A 444 -4.80 18.25 -2.33
CA ALA A 444 -4.46 18.97 -1.11
C ALA A 444 -3.40 20.04 -1.38
N PRO A 445 -3.34 21.12 -0.58
CA PRO A 445 -2.16 21.96 -0.49
C PRO A 445 -0.94 21.08 -0.20
N SER A 446 0.03 21.09 -1.12
CA SER A 446 1.25 20.32 -0.90
C SER A 446 2.09 20.97 0.19
N PHE A 447 3.08 20.28 0.76
CA PHE A 447 3.96 20.88 1.75
C PHE A 447 5.35 20.25 1.74
N LEU A 448 6.31 20.83 2.47
CA LEU A 448 7.69 20.33 2.45
C LEU A 448 8.01 19.41 3.61
N MET A 449 8.69 18.32 3.29
CA MET A 449 9.30 17.41 4.24
C MET A 449 10.82 17.47 4.09
N ASN A 450 11.53 17.83 5.17
CA ASN A 450 12.98 17.73 5.21
C ASN A 450 13.41 16.29 5.44
N ILE A 451 14.41 15.83 4.70
CA ILE A 451 15.02 14.50 4.82
C ILE A 451 16.54 14.67 4.90
N LYS A 452 17.13 14.19 6.00
CA LYS A 452 18.60 14.17 6.16
C LYS A 452 19.07 12.91 6.85
N GLY A 453 19.82 12.09 6.12
CA GLY A 453 20.33 10.83 6.64
C GLY A 453 19.17 9.88 6.99
N LYS A 454 18.96 9.62 8.28
CA LYS A 454 17.89 8.73 8.77
C LYS A 454 16.80 9.45 9.57
N LYS A 455 16.67 10.76 9.37
CA LYS A 455 15.69 11.61 10.04
C LYS A 455 14.89 12.41 9.03
N THR A 456 13.63 12.65 9.36
CA THR A 456 12.77 13.58 8.64
C THR A 456 12.12 14.58 9.60
N SER A 457 11.64 15.68 9.06
CA SER A 457 10.78 16.62 9.78
C SER A 457 9.99 17.47 8.81
N VAL A 458 8.69 17.61 9.05
CA VAL A 458 7.84 18.59 8.37
C VAL A 458 8.48 19.98 8.49
N VAL A 459 8.65 20.66 7.37
CA VAL A 459 9.21 22.01 7.37
C VAL A 459 8.12 22.97 7.84
N LYS A 460 8.42 23.76 8.86
CA LYS A 460 7.47 24.71 9.43
C LYS A 460 7.05 25.75 8.38
N ASN A 461 5.75 26.08 8.34
CA ASN A 461 5.16 27.08 7.43
C ASN A 461 5.52 26.83 5.95
N SER A 462 5.44 25.57 5.52
CA SER A 462 5.84 25.15 4.17
C SER A 462 4.68 24.67 3.30
N ILE A 463 3.44 25.03 3.65
CA ILE A 463 2.28 24.78 2.81
C ILE A 463 2.47 25.54 1.49
N LEU A 464 2.24 24.82 0.40
CA LEU A 464 2.33 25.23 -0.99
C LEU A 464 0.91 25.26 -1.59
N GLU A 465 0.82 25.55 -2.89
CA GLU A 465 -0.46 25.50 -3.59
C GLU A 465 -1.05 24.07 -3.66
N GLN A 466 -2.37 23.98 -3.90
CA GLN A 466 -3.06 22.71 -4.10
C GLN A 466 -2.50 21.96 -5.31
N GLY A 467 -1.93 20.77 -5.07
CA GLY A 467 -1.32 19.92 -6.09
C GLY A 467 0.05 20.38 -6.60
N GLN A 468 0.71 21.32 -5.94
CA GLN A 468 2.05 21.76 -6.36
C GLN A 468 3.08 20.63 -6.24
N LEU A 469 3.84 20.37 -7.30
CA LEU A 469 4.77 19.23 -7.38
C LEU A 469 6.23 19.58 -7.09
N THR A 470 6.63 20.83 -7.30
CA THR A 470 8.03 21.27 -7.24
C THR A 470 8.19 22.59 -6.49
N VAL A 471 9.37 22.82 -5.94
CA VAL A 471 9.70 24.07 -5.21
C VAL A 471 10.30 25.15 -6.12
N ASN A 472 10.96 24.75 -7.21
CA ASN A 472 11.58 25.68 -8.15
C ASN A 472 10.67 25.83 -9.36
N ASN A 473 10.35 27.07 -9.73
CA ASN A 473 9.76 27.41 -11.02
C ASN A 473 10.84 27.49 -12.10
#